data_AF-A0A9E3MJQ4-F1
#
_entry.id   AF-A0A9E3MJQ4-F1
#
_cell.length_a   1.000
_cell.length_b   1.000
_cell.length_c   1.000
_cell.angle_alpha   90.00
_cell.angle_beta   90.00
_cell.angle_gamma   90.00
#
_symmetry.space_group_name_H-M   'P 1'
#
loop_
_entity.id
_entity.type
_entity.pdbx_description
1 polymer ?
#
loop_
_entity_poly.entity_id
_entity_poly.type
_entity_poly.pdbx_seq_one_letter_code
_entity_poly.pdbx_strand_id
1 'polypeptide(L)'
;MSVHQYDDLALSPRGDLVAAVEGVEAAGRTADPHGTLVIRRVADGGVVGTFDPCADCRYGAPAWSPDGRTLVFAGVDRKSGMASLFAAEGAQLRTVTSLKGLIAKPRWAPDGKSIALLATADAHKESGATSPGAPRVGDIDSAPDERRIAVVATAGGELRWLSPADRFVYEYDWTPDGKGFVATDAEGDGDNNWWVAELQAIDLAGAPARTIARPKLQMGFPRVSPDGKTVAFIGGVMSDFPVIGGDLYEVPFAGGEPRDVTPDFKGSFSSLMWTPKGLFATALVGDKQALLSVAADGQLKTLRAASATVSAGDGRIALTPDAKIMATVAQDFATAPRIAAGPIAAPKVITHDNDALVANSDATSVTWTRGGQTVQGWLLAPKGREPGKTYPMAVSVHGGPSSAVEPRFIWEGQVHALLDHGYYVFMPNPRGSYGQGEAFTRANVQDFGGGDLADILAGVDAVEKLAPVDDARLAVMGGSYGGFMTMWAVTHTDRFKAAAAGAGIANWISYYGQNGIDQWMVPFFGGTAYDNPAVYDRLSPIRYIKAAKTPTFIYVGELDVECPPAQSLEFWHGMKAVGAPTSLVIYPGEGHRLRNPADQQDVEARTLAWFDKYLGRSSLP
;
A
#
# COMPACT_ATOMS: atom_id res chain seq x y z
N MET A 1 24.29 1.36 5.48
CA MET A 1 23.99 0.95 4.08
C MET A 1 23.14 2.04 3.46
N SER A 2 23.28 2.32 2.16
CA SER A 2 22.39 3.26 1.45
C SER A 2 21.79 2.58 0.23
N VAL A 3 20.51 2.83 -0.02
CA VAL A 3 19.74 2.25 -1.13
C VAL A 3 19.25 3.36 -2.04
N HIS A 4 19.49 3.22 -3.33
CA HIS A 4 18.90 4.10 -4.35
C HIS A 4 17.46 3.67 -4.62
N GLN A 5 16.52 4.56 -4.39
CA GLN A 5 15.08 4.33 -4.63
C GLN A 5 14.67 4.85 -6.00
N TYR A 6 13.67 4.20 -6.57
CA TYR A 6 13.01 4.61 -7.81
C TYR A 6 11.51 4.56 -7.56
N ASP A 7 10.87 5.72 -7.58
CA ASP A 7 9.44 5.87 -7.31
C ASP A 7 8.72 6.46 -8.52
N ASP A 8 7.42 6.22 -8.59
CA ASP A 8 6.50 6.79 -9.58
C ASP A 8 6.96 6.66 -11.05
N LEU A 9 7.55 5.52 -11.42
CA LEU A 9 8.09 5.33 -12.78
C LEU A 9 7.03 5.51 -13.89
N ALA A 10 7.37 6.29 -14.91
CA ALA A 10 6.58 6.49 -16.13
C ALA A 10 7.39 6.17 -17.38
N LEU A 11 6.74 5.58 -18.39
CA LEU A 11 7.32 5.23 -19.69
C LEU A 11 6.81 6.19 -20.78
N SER A 12 7.69 6.68 -21.65
CA SER A 12 7.27 7.49 -22.79
C SER A 12 6.41 6.68 -23.75
N PRO A 13 5.42 7.28 -24.45
CA PRO A 13 4.60 6.54 -25.44
C PRO A 13 5.42 5.92 -26.58
N ARG A 14 6.61 6.46 -26.85
CA ARG A 14 7.57 5.95 -27.84
C ARG A 14 8.40 4.77 -27.31
N GLY A 15 8.41 4.52 -26.01
CA GLY A 15 9.15 3.43 -25.37
C GLY A 15 10.66 3.64 -25.33
N ASP A 16 11.13 4.88 -25.52
CA ASP A 16 12.54 5.24 -25.61
C ASP A 16 13.09 5.89 -24.32
N LEU A 17 12.21 6.43 -23.47
CA LEU A 17 12.55 7.12 -22.23
C LEU A 17 11.72 6.61 -21.06
N VAL A 18 12.33 6.51 -19.89
CA VAL A 18 11.65 6.37 -18.60
C VAL A 18 11.90 7.62 -17.77
N ALA A 19 10.92 8.01 -16.97
CA ALA A 19 11.06 9.02 -15.93
C ALA A 19 10.73 8.39 -14.58
N ALA A 20 11.48 8.71 -13.53
CA ALA A 20 11.20 8.27 -12.18
C ALA A 20 11.63 9.35 -11.18
N VAL A 21 11.03 9.34 -9.99
CA VAL A 21 11.56 10.07 -8.85
C VAL A 21 12.66 9.21 -8.24
N GLU A 22 13.87 9.73 -8.18
CA GLU A 22 15.05 8.99 -7.72
C GLU A 22 15.69 9.69 -6.53
N GLY A 23 16.01 8.92 -5.49
CA GLY A 23 16.64 9.41 -4.28
C GLY A 23 17.49 8.34 -3.61
N VAL A 24 18.34 8.75 -2.67
CA VAL A 24 19.16 7.83 -1.89
C VAL A 24 18.69 7.84 -0.44
N GLU A 25 18.35 6.67 0.07
CA GLU A 25 17.98 6.48 1.47
C GLU A 25 19.11 5.78 2.22
N ALA A 26 19.54 6.36 3.35
CA ALA A 26 20.60 5.80 4.18
C ALA A 26 20.01 5.20 5.46
N ALA A 27 20.47 4.00 5.83
CA ALA A 27 20.09 3.36 7.09
C ALA A 27 20.54 4.24 8.26
N GLY A 28 19.65 4.46 9.23
CA GLY A 28 19.92 5.34 10.38
C GLY A 28 19.88 6.83 10.03
N ARG A 29 19.20 7.22 8.94
CA ARG A 29 19.00 8.62 8.55
C ARG A 29 18.39 9.45 9.69
N THR A 30 18.70 10.74 9.71
CA THR A 30 18.15 11.71 10.69
C THR A 30 17.18 12.71 10.06
N ALA A 31 16.99 12.64 8.74
CA ALA A 31 16.10 13.49 7.97
C ALA A 31 15.43 12.68 6.86
N ASP A 32 14.29 13.19 6.38
CA ASP A 32 13.60 12.65 5.22
C ASP A 32 14.50 12.73 3.97
N PRO A 33 14.53 11.70 3.12
CA PRO A 33 15.30 11.70 1.90
C PRO A 33 14.64 12.64 0.89
N HIS A 34 15.48 13.37 0.14
CA HIS A 34 15.02 14.15 -1.01
C HIS A 34 15.20 13.34 -2.30
N GLY A 35 14.15 13.30 -3.11
CA GLY A 35 14.17 12.68 -4.44
C GLY A 35 14.19 13.75 -5.52
N THR A 36 14.77 13.44 -6.67
CA THR A 36 14.77 14.30 -7.86
C THR A 36 14.09 13.59 -9.02
N LEU A 37 13.51 14.33 -9.96
CA LEU A 37 12.95 13.71 -11.16
C LEU A 37 14.09 13.43 -12.15
N VAL A 38 14.26 12.16 -12.53
CA VAL A 38 15.30 11.72 -13.46
C VAL A 38 14.67 11.09 -14.70
N ILE A 39 15.18 11.47 -15.87
CA ILE A 39 14.80 10.88 -17.17
C ILE A 39 15.97 10.06 -17.69
N ARG A 40 15.73 8.81 -18.06
CA ARG A 40 16.74 7.86 -18.58
C ARG A 40 16.32 7.28 -19.92
N ARG A 41 17.31 6.94 -20.76
CA ARG A 41 17.07 6.15 -21.98
C ARG A 41 16.77 4.70 -21.65
N VAL A 42 15.75 4.13 -22.30
CA VAL A 42 15.39 2.70 -22.17
C VAL A 42 16.50 1.79 -22.73
N ALA A 43 17.29 2.27 -23.69
CA ALA A 43 18.30 1.46 -24.37
C ALA A 43 19.46 1.01 -23.45
N ASP A 44 19.88 1.89 -22.54
CA ASP A 44 21.09 1.70 -21.72
C ASP A 44 21.01 2.30 -20.31
N GLY A 45 19.90 2.93 -19.93
CA GLY A 45 19.73 3.57 -18.63
C GLY A 45 20.44 4.90 -18.45
N GLY A 46 21.08 5.42 -19.50
CA GLY A 46 21.79 6.69 -19.45
C GLY A 46 20.85 7.85 -19.13
N VAL A 47 21.21 8.64 -18.12
CA VAL A 47 20.48 9.84 -17.70
C VAL A 47 20.55 10.88 -18.83
N VAL A 48 19.39 11.42 -19.20
CA VAL A 48 19.24 12.49 -20.21
C VAL A 48 18.62 13.76 -19.65
N GLY A 49 18.14 13.74 -18.40
CA GLY A 49 17.65 14.91 -17.70
C GLY A 49 17.47 14.64 -16.21
N THR A 50 17.70 15.66 -15.40
CA THR A 50 17.46 15.65 -13.95
C THR A 50 16.86 17.00 -13.56
N PHE A 51 15.77 16.98 -12.80
CA PHE A 51 15.04 18.18 -12.40
C PHE A 51 14.79 18.19 -10.89
N ASP A 52 15.13 19.32 -10.30
CA ASP A 52 14.88 19.63 -8.89
C ASP A 52 14.52 21.12 -8.73
N PRO A 53 13.30 21.53 -9.14
CA PRO A 53 12.88 22.93 -9.05
C PRO A 53 12.77 23.47 -7.62
N CYS A 54 12.74 22.60 -6.60
CA CYS A 54 12.41 22.92 -5.23
C CYS A 54 13.01 21.88 -4.26
N ALA A 55 14.08 22.26 -3.55
CA ALA A 55 14.83 21.36 -2.67
C ALA A 55 14.02 20.83 -1.47
N ASP A 56 12.91 21.47 -1.12
CA ASP A 56 12.00 21.04 -0.04
C ASP A 56 10.76 20.29 -0.58
N CYS A 57 10.63 20.15 -1.90
CA CYS A 57 9.47 19.54 -2.51
C CYS A 57 9.61 18.04 -2.58
N ARG A 58 8.51 17.34 -2.27
CA ARG A 58 8.34 15.95 -2.67
C ARG A 58 7.74 15.90 -4.08
N TYR A 59 8.44 15.26 -5.01
CA TYR A 59 7.95 15.04 -6.36
C TYR A 59 7.15 13.74 -6.49
N GLY A 60 6.29 13.68 -7.49
CA GLY A 60 5.58 12.44 -7.82
C GLY A 60 4.78 12.50 -9.10
N ALA A 61 4.24 11.33 -9.45
CA ALA A 61 3.34 11.07 -10.57
C ALA A 61 3.75 11.74 -11.90
N PRO A 62 4.95 11.45 -12.43
CA PRO A 62 5.37 11.93 -13.73
C PRO A 62 4.48 11.34 -14.84
N ALA A 63 4.13 12.14 -15.84
CA ALA A 63 3.27 11.74 -16.95
C ALA A 63 3.72 12.36 -18.28
N TRP A 64 3.95 11.51 -19.27
CA TRP A 64 4.37 11.93 -20.62
C TRP A 64 3.19 12.43 -21.45
N SER A 65 3.41 13.47 -22.24
CA SER A 65 2.49 13.92 -23.28
C SER A 65 2.24 12.80 -24.30
N PRO A 66 1.09 12.79 -25.00
CA PRO A 66 0.79 11.75 -26.00
C PRO A 66 1.83 11.63 -27.13
N ASP A 67 2.50 12.74 -27.48
CA ASP A 67 3.59 12.76 -28.47
C ASP A 67 4.97 12.38 -27.89
N GLY A 68 5.05 12.20 -26.56
CA GLY A 68 6.25 11.81 -25.83
C GLY A 68 7.36 12.85 -25.79
N ARG A 69 7.04 14.13 -25.99
CA ARG A 69 8.02 15.25 -25.98
C ARG A 69 8.10 15.97 -24.64
N THR A 70 6.97 16.13 -23.96
CA THR A 70 6.87 16.87 -22.72
C THR A 70 6.52 15.92 -21.58
N LEU A 71 7.22 16.04 -20.46
CA LEU A 71 6.92 15.34 -19.22
C LEU A 71 6.31 16.33 -18.23
N VAL A 72 5.21 15.99 -17.55
CA VAL A 72 4.72 16.74 -16.39
C VAL A 72 4.93 15.95 -15.12
N PHE A 73 5.04 16.63 -13.98
CA PHE A 73 5.16 15.99 -12.67
C PHE A 73 4.71 16.96 -11.57
N ALA A 74 4.18 16.42 -10.48
CA ALA A 74 3.75 17.21 -9.33
C ALA A 74 4.94 17.43 -8.38
N GLY A 75 4.97 18.58 -7.71
CA GLY A 75 5.85 18.84 -6.57
C GLY A 75 5.07 19.51 -5.45
N VAL A 76 5.23 19.00 -4.23
CA VAL A 76 4.55 19.52 -3.03
C VAL A 76 5.60 19.94 -2.00
N ASP A 77 5.63 21.24 -1.69
CA ASP A 77 6.41 21.78 -0.57
C ASP A 77 5.58 21.69 0.71
N ARG A 78 5.94 20.73 1.57
CA ARG A 78 5.26 20.49 2.85
C ARG A 78 5.41 21.65 3.84
N LYS A 79 6.47 22.45 3.74
CA LYS A 79 6.73 23.55 4.68
C LYS A 79 5.85 24.75 4.37
N SER A 80 5.71 25.11 3.09
CA SER A 80 4.85 26.22 2.68
C SER A 80 3.40 25.80 2.42
N GLY A 81 3.13 24.50 2.25
CA GLY A 81 1.83 23.98 1.82
C GLY A 81 1.52 24.31 0.37
N MET A 82 2.53 24.61 -0.45
CA MET A 82 2.37 24.94 -1.87
C MET A 82 2.57 23.70 -2.74
N ALA A 83 1.63 23.43 -3.64
CA ALA A 83 1.76 22.42 -4.67
C ALA A 83 1.90 23.07 -6.05
N SER A 84 2.78 22.51 -6.88
CA SER A 84 3.03 22.97 -8.25
C SER A 84 3.03 21.81 -9.23
N LEU A 85 2.52 22.06 -10.43
CA LEU A 85 2.69 21.17 -11.58
C LEU A 85 3.79 21.74 -12.48
N PHE A 86 4.81 20.95 -12.73
CA PHE A 86 5.92 21.33 -13.60
C PHE A 86 5.81 20.61 -14.95
N ALA A 87 6.33 21.25 -16.02
CA ALA A 87 6.48 20.66 -17.34
C ALA A 87 7.94 20.76 -17.80
N ALA A 88 8.50 19.63 -18.21
CA ALA A 88 9.85 19.49 -18.73
C ALA A 88 9.84 19.09 -20.21
N GLU A 89 10.61 19.80 -21.04
CA GLU A 89 10.85 19.49 -22.45
C GLU A 89 12.35 19.63 -22.75
N GLY A 90 13.00 18.51 -23.07
CA GLY A 90 14.47 18.48 -23.11
C GLY A 90 15.07 18.87 -21.76
N ALA A 91 15.88 19.92 -21.71
CA ALA A 91 16.43 20.47 -20.47
C ALA A 91 15.64 21.68 -19.93
N GLN A 92 14.59 22.12 -20.63
CA GLN A 92 13.79 23.26 -20.22
C GLN A 92 12.73 22.83 -19.21
N LEU A 93 12.55 23.61 -18.16
CA LEU A 93 11.56 23.39 -17.11
C LEU A 93 10.72 24.65 -16.94
N ARG A 94 9.41 24.49 -16.80
CA ARG A 94 8.50 25.59 -16.43
C ARG A 94 7.42 25.12 -15.46
N THR A 95 6.93 26.04 -14.65
CA THR A 95 5.70 25.83 -13.87
C THR A 95 4.48 25.98 -14.78
N VAL A 96 3.58 25.01 -14.74
CA VAL A 96 2.29 25.03 -15.45
C VAL A 96 1.23 25.74 -14.61
N THR A 97 1.14 25.39 -13.33
CA THR A 97 0.24 25.98 -12.34
C THR A 97 0.76 25.71 -10.94
N SER A 98 0.30 26.51 -9.97
CA SER A 98 0.53 26.33 -8.54
C SER A 98 -0.75 26.61 -7.76
N LEU A 99 -0.93 25.95 -6.63
CA LEU A 99 -2.00 26.21 -5.68
C LEU A 99 -1.52 25.93 -4.26
N LYS A 100 -2.07 26.66 -3.28
CA LYS A 100 -1.89 26.31 -1.88
C LYS A 100 -2.77 25.10 -1.56
N GLY A 101 -2.15 23.99 -1.16
CA GLY A 101 -2.80 22.69 -0.95
C GLY A 101 -2.02 21.54 -1.62
N LEU A 102 -2.73 20.59 -2.24
CA LEU A 102 -2.16 19.37 -2.83
C LEU A 102 -2.49 19.23 -4.31
N ILE A 103 -1.57 18.64 -5.08
CA ILE A 103 -1.76 18.19 -6.47
C ILE A 103 -1.29 16.74 -6.57
N ALA A 104 -2.04 15.89 -7.29
CA ALA A 104 -1.66 14.51 -7.54
C ALA A 104 -2.15 14.00 -8.90
N LYS A 105 -1.54 12.90 -9.36
CA LYS A 105 -1.96 12.10 -10.53
C LYS A 105 -2.27 12.95 -11.78
N PRO A 106 -1.34 13.79 -12.29
CA PRO A 106 -1.57 14.51 -13.54
C PRO A 106 -1.70 13.54 -14.72
N ARG A 107 -2.66 13.77 -15.62
CA ARG A 107 -2.89 12.99 -16.84
C ARG A 107 -3.15 13.92 -18.01
N TRP A 108 -2.40 13.75 -19.09
CA TRP A 108 -2.62 14.49 -20.33
C TRP A 108 -3.95 14.10 -20.97
N ALA A 109 -4.68 15.09 -21.49
CA ALA A 109 -5.79 14.83 -22.40
C ALA A 109 -5.29 14.08 -23.64
N PRO A 110 -6.12 13.23 -24.27
CA PRO A 110 -5.73 12.48 -25.47
C PRO A 110 -5.19 13.34 -26.63
N ASP A 111 -5.62 14.60 -26.71
CA ASP A 111 -5.18 15.57 -27.73
C ASP A 111 -3.91 16.36 -27.36
N GLY A 112 -3.41 16.20 -26.14
CA GLY A 112 -2.21 16.87 -25.61
C GLY A 112 -2.38 18.37 -25.30
N LYS A 113 -3.59 18.94 -25.41
CA LYS A 113 -3.81 20.40 -25.23
C LYS A 113 -4.08 20.82 -23.80
N SER A 114 -4.40 19.87 -22.93
CA SER A 114 -4.67 20.13 -21.52
C SER A 114 -4.20 18.98 -20.64
N ILE A 115 -4.07 19.27 -19.35
CA ILE A 115 -3.63 18.34 -18.32
C ILE A 115 -4.69 18.34 -17.23
N ALA A 116 -5.25 17.16 -16.95
CA ALA A 116 -6.07 16.93 -15.76
C ALA A 116 -5.19 16.57 -14.57
N LEU A 117 -5.66 16.86 -13.37
CA LEU A 117 -5.02 16.50 -12.11
C LEU A 117 -6.05 16.43 -10.98
N LEU A 118 -5.72 15.70 -9.92
CA LEU A 118 -6.42 15.81 -8.66
C LEU A 118 -5.83 16.98 -7.88
N ALA A 119 -6.69 17.87 -7.38
CA ALA A 119 -6.29 18.99 -6.55
C ALA A 119 -7.16 19.10 -5.29
N THR A 120 -6.53 19.53 -4.20
CA THR A 120 -7.16 19.84 -2.92
C THR A 120 -6.67 21.23 -2.54
N ALA A 121 -7.53 22.25 -2.70
CA ALA A 121 -7.19 23.62 -2.35
C ALA A 121 -7.24 23.81 -0.83
N ASP A 122 -6.29 24.57 -0.28
CA ASP A 122 -6.18 24.89 1.15
C ASP A 122 -6.26 23.65 2.08
N ALA A 123 -5.68 22.52 1.64
CA ALA A 123 -5.70 21.26 2.37
C ALA A 123 -5.28 21.42 3.84
N HIS A 124 -6.10 20.93 4.76
CA HIS A 124 -5.85 21.01 6.20
C HIS A 124 -4.81 19.98 6.67
N LYS A 125 -4.72 18.85 5.97
CA LYS A 125 -3.75 17.78 6.24
C LYS A 125 -3.27 17.13 4.94
N GLU A 126 -2.25 16.28 5.04
CA GLU A 126 -1.97 15.34 3.97
C GLU A 126 -3.12 14.34 3.82
N SER A 127 -3.40 13.95 2.58
CA SER A 127 -4.38 12.91 2.30
C SER A 127 -3.94 11.53 2.81
N GLY A 128 -4.89 10.74 3.31
CA GLY A 128 -4.71 9.34 3.69
C GLY A 128 -4.65 9.12 5.19
N ALA A 129 -5.40 8.14 5.67
CA ALA A 129 -5.54 7.77 7.09
C ALA A 129 -4.22 7.42 7.80
N THR A 130 -3.20 7.03 7.04
CA THR A 130 -1.89 6.65 7.62
C THR A 130 -1.03 7.85 8.05
N SER A 131 -1.36 9.05 7.58
CA SER A 131 -0.67 10.30 7.94
C SER A 131 -1.06 10.75 9.35
N PRO A 132 -0.25 11.60 10.01
CA PRO A 132 -0.70 12.28 11.22
C PRO A 132 -2.02 13.02 10.97
N GLY A 133 -3.05 12.73 11.75
CA GLY A 133 -4.32 13.43 11.68
C GLY A 133 -4.24 14.83 12.25
N ALA A 134 -5.27 15.64 12.00
CA ALA A 134 -5.43 16.89 12.71
C ALA A 134 -5.67 16.62 14.21
N PRO A 135 -5.15 17.46 15.12
CA PRO A 135 -5.50 17.38 16.54
C PRO A 135 -7.01 17.42 16.73
N ARG A 136 -7.57 16.48 17.49
CA ARG A 136 -9.01 16.40 17.77
C ARG A 136 -9.40 17.37 18.88
N VAL A 137 -9.47 18.66 18.53
CA VAL A 137 -9.83 19.76 19.42
C VAL A 137 -10.92 20.64 18.78
N GLY A 138 -11.81 21.20 19.58
CA GLY A 138 -12.90 22.06 19.08
C GLY A 138 -14.11 21.27 18.59
N ASP A 139 -14.82 21.83 17.60
CA ASP A 139 -15.94 21.18 16.92
C ASP A 139 -15.39 20.22 15.84
N ILE A 140 -15.81 18.96 15.88
CA ILE A 140 -15.28 17.89 15.02
C ILE A 140 -15.90 17.95 13.62
N ASP A 141 -17.07 18.57 13.46
CA ASP A 141 -17.83 18.63 12.20
C ASP A 141 -17.32 19.72 11.23
N SER A 142 -16.06 20.15 11.35
CA SER A 142 -15.44 21.05 10.36
C SER A 142 -15.44 20.39 8.96
N ALA A 143 -15.70 21.18 7.92
CA ALA A 143 -15.81 20.67 6.55
C ALA A 143 -14.53 19.89 6.14
N PRO A 144 -14.66 18.65 5.64
CA PRO A 144 -13.52 17.84 5.23
C PRO A 144 -12.85 18.42 3.99
N ASP A 145 -11.57 18.06 3.78
CA ASP A 145 -10.83 18.42 2.58
C ASP A 145 -11.51 17.81 1.33
N GLU A 146 -11.84 18.65 0.34
CA GLU A 146 -12.31 18.18 -0.97
C GLU A 146 -11.13 17.86 -1.88
N ARG A 147 -11.21 16.74 -2.60
CA ARG A 147 -10.26 16.43 -3.68
C ARG A 147 -11.00 16.35 -4.99
N ARG A 148 -10.69 17.24 -5.93
CA ARG A 148 -11.46 17.39 -7.17
C ARG A 148 -10.60 17.21 -8.40
N ILE A 149 -11.25 16.82 -9.50
CA ILE A 149 -10.62 16.85 -10.82
C ILE A 149 -10.60 18.31 -11.29
N ALA A 150 -9.40 18.78 -11.61
CA ALA A 150 -9.18 20.07 -12.24
C ALA A 150 -8.39 19.90 -13.55
N VAL A 151 -8.59 20.82 -14.50
CA VAL A 151 -7.89 20.85 -15.77
C VAL A 151 -7.20 22.20 -15.96
N VAL A 152 -5.97 22.16 -16.48
CA VAL A 152 -5.19 23.33 -16.89
C VAL A 152 -4.76 23.17 -18.35
N ALA A 153 -4.68 24.29 -19.08
CA ALA A 153 -4.12 24.28 -20.44
C ALA A 153 -2.65 23.89 -20.40
N THR A 154 -2.16 23.21 -21.45
CA THR A 154 -0.74 22.83 -21.53
C THR A 154 0.18 24.05 -21.39
N ALA A 155 -0.20 25.21 -21.93
CA ALA A 155 0.54 26.46 -21.81
C ALA A 155 0.65 27.00 -20.37
N GLY A 156 -0.12 26.45 -19.42
CA GLY A 156 -0.26 26.94 -18.06
C GLY A 156 -1.48 27.86 -17.89
N GLY A 157 -1.72 28.27 -16.65
CA GLY A 157 -2.83 29.13 -16.28
C GLY A 157 -3.60 28.62 -15.06
N GLU A 158 -4.75 29.22 -14.82
CA GLU A 158 -5.62 28.85 -13.69
C GLU A 158 -6.26 27.48 -13.89
N LEU A 159 -6.52 26.81 -12.76
CA LEU A 159 -7.23 25.54 -12.73
C LEU A 159 -8.72 25.74 -13.00
N ARG A 160 -9.25 24.96 -13.95
CA ARG A 160 -10.69 24.81 -14.15
C ARG A 160 -11.17 23.55 -13.42
N TRP A 161 -11.90 23.73 -12.33
CA TRP A 161 -12.49 22.64 -11.54
C TRP A 161 -13.68 21.99 -12.27
N LEU A 162 -13.76 20.65 -12.28
CA LEU A 162 -14.72 19.90 -13.08
C LEU A 162 -15.60 18.94 -12.29
N SER A 163 -15.03 18.15 -11.39
CA SER A 163 -15.86 17.30 -10.53
C SER A 163 -16.74 18.17 -9.62
N PRO A 164 -17.89 17.69 -9.15
CA PRO A 164 -18.74 18.46 -8.23
C PRO A 164 -17.98 18.97 -6.99
N ALA A 165 -18.46 20.07 -6.40
CA ALA A 165 -18.01 20.49 -5.07
C ALA A 165 -18.44 19.44 -4.01
N ASP A 166 -17.85 19.51 -2.83
CA ASP A 166 -18.08 18.60 -1.70
C ASP A 166 -17.73 17.13 -2.00
N ARG A 167 -16.87 16.89 -3.01
CA ARG A 167 -16.44 15.55 -3.44
C ARG A 167 -14.99 15.28 -3.09
N PHE A 168 -14.75 14.00 -2.82
CA PHE A 168 -13.42 13.43 -2.77
C PHE A 168 -13.24 12.40 -3.88
N VAL A 169 -12.50 12.79 -4.91
CA VAL A 169 -12.13 11.95 -6.05
C VAL A 169 -10.85 11.17 -5.71
N TYR A 170 -10.92 9.86 -5.79
CA TYR A 170 -9.83 8.95 -5.43
C TYR A 170 -8.93 8.63 -6.63
N GLU A 171 -9.58 8.26 -7.73
CA GLU A 171 -8.97 7.85 -8.97
C GLU A 171 -9.81 8.35 -10.15
N TYR A 172 -9.14 8.57 -11.28
CA TYR A 172 -9.82 8.96 -12.50
C TYR A 172 -9.03 8.53 -13.73
N ASP A 173 -9.73 8.43 -14.85
CA ASP A 173 -9.15 8.21 -16.18
C ASP A 173 -9.91 9.00 -17.24
N TRP A 174 -9.21 9.43 -18.29
CA TRP A 174 -9.82 10.17 -19.38
C TRP A 174 -10.72 9.25 -20.22
N THR A 175 -11.84 9.79 -20.72
CA THR A 175 -12.51 9.16 -21.86
C THR A 175 -11.60 9.25 -23.09
N PRO A 176 -11.59 8.25 -23.99
CA PRO A 176 -10.68 8.23 -25.14
C PRO A 176 -10.91 9.37 -26.14
N ASP A 177 -12.11 9.97 -26.13
CA ASP A 177 -12.43 11.15 -26.94
C ASP A 177 -12.04 12.48 -26.28
N GLY A 178 -11.51 12.46 -25.06
CA GLY A 178 -11.10 13.63 -24.30
C GLY A 178 -12.24 14.53 -23.84
N LYS A 179 -13.50 14.07 -23.87
CA LYS A 179 -14.67 14.88 -23.49
C LYS A 179 -15.07 14.75 -22.02
N GLY A 180 -14.41 13.89 -21.26
CA GLY A 180 -14.71 13.73 -19.85
C GLY A 180 -13.83 12.69 -19.17
N PHE A 181 -14.33 12.19 -18.06
CA PHE A 181 -13.63 11.26 -17.20
C PHE A 181 -14.54 10.15 -16.71
N VAL A 182 -13.95 9.01 -16.40
CA VAL A 182 -14.46 8.12 -15.36
C VAL A 182 -13.72 8.42 -14.06
N ALA A 183 -14.43 8.38 -12.93
CA ALA A 183 -13.84 8.61 -11.62
C ALA A 183 -14.46 7.73 -10.54
N THR A 184 -13.67 7.39 -9.52
CA THR A 184 -14.18 6.92 -8.23
C THR A 184 -14.26 8.11 -7.28
N ASP A 185 -15.45 8.40 -6.77
CA ASP A 185 -15.65 9.51 -5.83
C ASP A 185 -16.67 9.19 -4.73
N ALA A 186 -16.58 9.94 -3.63
CA ALA A 186 -17.57 9.97 -2.57
C ALA A 186 -17.81 11.40 -2.09
N GLU A 187 -18.95 11.65 -1.44
CA GLU A 187 -19.18 12.88 -0.67
C GLU A 187 -18.52 12.76 0.69
N GLY A 188 -18.12 13.89 1.30
CA GLY A 188 -17.64 13.94 2.68
C GLY A 188 -16.16 13.56 2.86
N ASP A 189 -15.82 12.99 4.02
CA ASP A 189 -14.44 12.69 4.40
C ASP A 189 -13.83 11.61 3.49
N GLY A 190 -12.85 12.04 2.70
CA GLY A 190 -12.13 11.19 1.79
C GLY A 190 -11.35 10.05 2.43
N ASP A 191 -10.92 10.17 3.68
CA ASP A 191 -10.20 9.09 4.33
C ASP A 191 -11.15 7.94 4.74
N ASN A 192 -12.42 8.24 5.02
CA ASN A 192 -13.42 7.26 5.43
C ASN A 192 -14.23 6.70 4.26
N ASN A 193 -14.65 7.56 3.33
CA ASN A 193 -15.74 7.25 2.41
C ASN A 193 -15.32 6.47 1.15
N TRP A 194 -14.09 5.95 1.10
CA TRP A 194 -13.63 5.10 -0.01
C TRP A 194 -14.54 3.88 -0.19
N TRP A 195 -15.04 3.30 0.90
CA TRP A 195 -15.90 2.11 0.88
C TRP A 195 -17.26 2.32 0.25
N VAL A 196 -17.73 3.55 0.29
CA VAL A 196 -19.01 3.96 -0.30
C VAL A 196 -18.79 4.76 -1.59
N ALA A 197 -17.57 4.76 -2.11
CA ALA A 197 -17.24 5.44 -3.35
C ALA A 197 -17.99 4.82 -4.53
N GLU A 198 -18.41 5.67 -5.44
CA GLU A 198 -19.21 5.33 -6.60
C GLU A 198 -18.43 5.57 -7.88
N LEU A 199 -18.83 4.88 -8.94
CA LEU A 199 -18.24 5.06 -10.27
C LEU A 199 -19.03 6.14 -11.01
N GLN A 200 -18.40 7.29 -11.27
CA GLN A 200 -19.02 8.42 -11.93
C GLN A 200 -18.46 8.65 -13.34
N ALA A 201 -19.30 9.18 -14.23
CA ALA A 201 -18.91 9.87 -15.44
C ALA A 201 -18.96 11.39 -15.19
N ILE A 202 -17.85 12.09 -15.46
CA ILE A 202 -17.72 13.53 -15.28
C ILE A 202 -17.46 14.17 -16.65
N ASP A 203 -18.23 15.20 -16.99
CA ASP A 203 -18.19 15.84 -18.30
C ASP A 203 -17.31 17.09 -18.32
N LEU A 204 -16.54 17.27 -19.40
CA LEU A 204 -15.63 18.41 -19.55
C LEU A 204 -16.37 19.72 -19.87
N ALA A 205 -17.56 19.66 -20.46
CA ALA A 205 -18.40 20.83 -20.76
C ALA A 205 -19.25 21.28 -19.55
N GLY A 206 -19.15 20.58 -18.41
CA GLY A 206 -19.81 20.95 -17.16
C GLY A 206 -21.23 20.41 -17.00
N ALA A 207 -21.61 19.38 -17.77
CA ALA A 207 -22.84 18.64 -17.47
C ALA A 207 -22.74 17.99 -16.07
N PRO A 208 -23.88 17.82 -15.35
CA PRO A 208 -23.89 17.13 -14.06
C PRO A 208 -23.25 15.75 -14.14
N ALA A 209 -22.50 15.37 -13.11
CA ALA A 209 -21.92 14.04 -13.00
C ALA A 209 -23.03 12.97 -13.04
N ARG A 210 -22.75 11.86 -13.74
CA ARG A 210 -23.68 10.74 -13.88
C ARG A 210 -23.08 9.49 -13.25
N THR A 211 -23.82 8.85 -12.36
CA THR A 211 -23.41 7.56 -11.81
C THR A 211 -23.47 6.47 -12.89
N ILE A 212 -22.35 5.77 -13.05
CA ILE A 212 -22.20 4.58 -13.90
C ILE A 212 -22.60 3.34 -13.10
N ALA A 213 -22.07 3.18 -11.89
CA ALA A 213 -22.33 2.03 -11.03
C ALA A 213 -22.15 2.35 -9.54
N ARG A 214 -22.83 1.56 -8.70
CA ARG A 214 -22.71 1.55 -7.23
C ARG A 214 -22.40 0.13 -6.75
N PRO A 215 -21.14 -0.35 -6.91
CA PRO A 215 -20.74 -1.69 -6.51
C PRO A 215 -20.98 -1.93 -5.02
N LYS A 216 -21.26 -3.19 -4.66
CA LYS A 216 -21.50 -3.60 -3.26
C LYS A 216 -20.23 -3.70 -2.43
N LEU A 217 -19.09 -3.82 -3.08
CA LEU A 217 -17.75 -3.90 -2.48
C LEU A 217 -16.93 -2.74 -3.03
N GLN A 218 -15.76 -2.50 -2.43
CA GLN A 218 -14.86 -1.45 -2.91
C GLN A 218 -14.44 -1.69 -4.35
N MET A 219 -14.09 -0.59 -5.00
CA MET A 219 -13.47 -0.61 -6.32
C MET A 219 -12.22 0.26 -6.36
N GLY A 220 -11.29 -0.09 -7.25
CA GLY A 220 -10.12 0.71 -7.57
C GLY A 220 -9.70 0.55 -9.03
N PHE A 221 -8.77 1.39 -9.47
CA PHE A 221 -8.27 1.44 -10.85
C PHE A 221 -9.37 1.50 -11.94
N PRO A 222 -10.32 2.45 -11.90
CA PRO A 222 -11.24 2.63 -13.02
C PRO A 222 -10.45 3.02 -14.29
N ARG A 223 -10.68 2.32 -15.39
CA ARG A 223 -10.09 2.61 -16.72
C ARG A 223 -11.13 2.44 -17.83
N VAL A 224 -11.17 3.38 -18.76
CA VAL A 224 -12.12 3.34 -19.89
C VAL A 224 -11.48 2.60 -21.07
N SER A 225 -12.26 1.75 -21.73
CA SER A 225 -11.83 1.04 -22.93
C SER A 225 -11.48 2.02 -24.06
N PRO A 226 -10.56 1.66 -24.99
CA PRO A 226 -10.18 2.55 -26.09
C PRO A 226 -11.33 2.98 -27.01
N ASP A 227 -12.42 2.21 -27.07
CA ASP A 227 -13.63 2.54 -27.83
C ASP A 227 -14.66 3.37 -27.04
N GLY A 228 -14.39 3.65 -25.76
CA GLY A 228 -15.21 4.49 -24.90
C GLY A 228 -16.47 3.84 -24.37
N LYS A 229 -16.66 2.53 -24.56
CA LYS A 229 -17.93 1.85 -24.26
C LYS A 229 -17.96 1.10 -22.94
N THR A 230 -16.80 0.71 -22.42
CA THR A 230 -16.68 -0.14 -21.23
C THR A 230 -15.76 0.52 -20.22
N VAL A 231 -16.11 0.44 -18.94
CA VAL A 231 -15.21 0.75 -17.83
C VAL A 231 -14.80 -0.56 -17.19
N ALA A 232 -13.49 -0.78 -17.07
CA ALA A 232 -12.92 -1.86 -16.28
C ALA A 232 -12.42 -1.32 -14.93
N PHE A 233 -12.55 -2.10 -13.87
CA PHE A 233 -12.05 -1.77 -12.53
C PHE A 233 -11.73 -3.05 -11.75
N ILE A 234 -11.02 -2.91 -10.62
CA ILE A 234 -10.77 -4.00 -9.66
C ILE A 234 -11.79 -3.88 -8.55
N GLY A 235 -12.52 -4.95 -8.24
CA GLY A 235 -13.51 -4.98 -7.18
C GLY A 235 -13.27 -6.13 -6.20
N GLY A 236 -13.40 -5.87 -4.90
CA GLY A 236 -13.15 -6.87 -3.87
C GLY A 236 -13.24 -6.32 -2.46
N VAL A 237 -13.03 -7.18 -1.47
CA VAL A 237 -12.82 -6.76 -0.08
C VAL A 237 -11.38 -6.29 0.09
N MET A 238 -11.22 -4.99 0.33
CA MET A 238 -9.94 -4.35 0.62
C MET A 238 -9.94 -3.85 2.05
N SER A 239 -8.80 -3.36 2.54
CA SER A 239 -8.70 -2.75 3.87
C SER A 239 -8.79 -1.24 3.73
N ASP A 240 -7.73 -0.66 3.15
CA ASP A 240 -7.50 0.78 3.11
C ASP A 240 -7.29 1.27 1.67
N PHE A 241 -7.53 2.55 1.43
CA PHE A 241 -6.94 3.24 0.27
C PHE A 241 -5.43 3.41 0.50
N PRO A 242 -4.50 3.05 -0.43
CA PRO A 242 -4.61 2.52 -1.80
C PRO A 242 -4.30 1.03 -1.94
N VAL A 243 -4.63 0.22 -0.94
CA VAL A 243 -4.38 -1.22 -0.95
C VAL A 243 -5.45 -1.89 -1.83
N ILE A 244 -5.11 -2.17 -3.08
CA ILE A 244 -6.06 -2.70 -4.07
C ILE A 244 -5.83 -4.19 -4.30
N GLY A 245 -6.90 -4.97 -4.14
CA GLY A 245 -6.96 -6.41 -4.36
C GLY A 245 -8.39 -6.84 -4.67
N GLY A 246 -8.55 -7.86 -5.52
CA GLY A 246 -9.85 -8.42 -5.85
C GLY A 246 -9.89 -9.02 -7.25
N ASP A 247 -11.09 -9.11 -7.82
CA ASP A 247 -11.36 -9.58 -9.17
C ASP A 247 -11.51 -8.42 -10.16
N LEU A 248 -11.44 -8.72 -11.46
CA LEU A 248 -11.70 -7.74 -12.51
C LEU A 248 -13.20 -7.63 -12.78
N TYR A 249 -13.70 -6.41 -12.89
CA TYR A 249 -15.08 -6.11 -13.23
C TYR A 249 -15.15 -5.24 -14.48
N GLU A 250 -16.22 -5.41 -15.25
CA GLU A 250 -16.57 -4.54 -16.37
C GLU A 250 -18.01 -4.03 -16.24
N VAL A 251 -18.23 -2.78 -16.65
CA VAL A 251 -19.56 -2.16 -16.75
C VAL A 251 -19.64 -1.28 -18.00
N PRO A 252 -20.79 -1.21 -18.71
CA PRO A 252 -20.94 -0.23 -19.79
C PRO A 252 -20.74 1.20 -19.28
N PHE A 253 -20.08 2.06 -20.05
CA PHE A 253 -19.90 3.48 -19.69
C PHE A 253 -21.25 4.21 -19.54
N ALA A 254 -22.28 3.76 -20.26
CA ALA A 254 -23.66 4.23 -20.12
C ALA A 254 -24.29 3.91 -18.76
N GLY A 255 -23.66 3.04 -17.96
CA GLY A 255 -24.12 2.57 -16.66
C GLY A 255 -24.77 1.19 -16.71
N GLY A 256 -24.91 0.58 -15.55
CA GLY A 256 -25.50 -0.74 -15.36
C GLY A 256 -24.91 -1.49 -14.18
N GLU A 257 -25.32 -2.74 -14.01
CA GLU A 257 -24.73 -3.65 -13.02
C GLU A 257 -23.35 -4.11 -13.49
N PRO A 258 -22.29 -3.93 -12.69
CA PRO A 258 -20.97 -4.47 -13.00
C PRO A 258 -20.97 -6.00 -13.09
N ARG A 259 -20.23 -6.52 -14.05
CA ARG A 259 -20.03 -7.96 -14.26
C ARG A 259 -18.61 -8.33 -13.85
N ASP A 260 -18.48 -9.29 -12.95
CA ASP A 260 -17.20 -9.95 -12.67
C ASP A 260 -16.76 -10.73 -13.92
N VAL A 261 -15.57 -10.41 -14.44
CA VAL A 261 -15.01 -11.02 -15.64
C VAL A 261 -14.00 -12.12 -15.32
N THR A 262 -13.60 -12.24 -14.06
CA THR A 262 -12.66 -13.26 -13.58
C THR A 262 -13.20 -13.98 -12.34
N PRO A 263 -14.44 -14.49 -12.35
CA PRO A 263 -14.96 -15.21 -11.20
C PRO A 263 -14.06 -16.41 -10.90
N ASP A 264 -13.88 -16.70 -9.62
CA ASP A 264 -13.07 -17.80 -9.10
C ASP A 264 -11.55 -17.70 -9.35
N PHE A 265 -11.04 -16.56 -9.84
CA PHE A 265 -9.61 -16.35 -10.00
C PHE A 265 -8.86 -16.60 -8.67
N LYS A 266 -7.77 -17.38 -8.73
CA LYS A 266 -7.00 -17.82 -7.55
C LYS A 266 -5.83 -16.88 -7.26
N GLY A 267 -6.06 -15.58 -7.42
CA GLY A 267 -5.12 -14.50 -7.16
C GLY A 267 -5.87 -13.21 -6.87
N SER A 268 -5.14 -12.11 -6.69
CA SER A 268 -5.74 -10.79 -6.42
C SER A 268 -5.16 -9.78 -7.41
N PHE A 269 -6.00 -9.20 -8.26
CA PHE A 269 -5.58 -8.14 -9.18
C PHE A 269 -5.17 -6.89 -8.40
N SER A 270 -4.09 -6.26 -8.82
CA SER A 270 -3.45 -5.13 -8.12
C SER A 270 -3.25 -3.89 -8.99
N SER A 271 -3.38 -4.00 -10.31
CA SER A 271 -3.49 -2.86 -11.24
C SER A 271 -4.04 -3.33 -12.59
N LEU A 272 -4.59 -2.41 -13.38
CA LEU A 272 -5.01 -2.68 -14.76
C LEU A 272 -4.80 -1.47 -15.65
N MET A 273 -4.66 -1.72 -16.95
CA MET A 273 -4.52 -0.69 -17.97
C MET A 273 -5.05 -1.14 -19.32
N TRP A 274 -5.71 -0.23 -20.01
CA TRP A 274 -6.07 -0.43 -21.42
C TRP A 274 -4.93 0.01 -22.33
N THR A 275 -4.75 -0.74 -23.40
CA THR A 275 -4.00 -0.31 -24.58
C THR A 275 -4.89 -0.50 -25.82
N PRO A 276 -4.56 0.13 -26.95
CA PRO A 276 -5.13 -0.23 -28.25
C PRO A 276 -5.08 -1.74 -28.61
N LYS A 277 -4.27 -2.55 -27.90
CA LYS A 277 -4.17 -4.01 -28.11
C LYS A 277 -5.07 -4.83 -27.20
N GLY A 278 -5.69 -4.23 -26.18
CA GLY A 278 -6.54 -4.90 -25.21
C GLY A 278 -6.22 -4.52 -23.77
N LEU A 279 -6.86 -5.22 -22.84
CA LEU A 279 -6.72 -5.04 -21.40
C LEU A 279 -5.53 -5.85 -20.87
N PHE A 280 -4.69 -5.18 -20.08
CA PHE A 280 -3.60 -5.79 -19.34
C PHE A 280 -3.80 -5.53 -17.87
N ALA A 281 -3.38 -6.48 -17.03
CA ALA A 281 -3.49 -6.36 -15.60
C ALA A 281 -2.31 -7.01 -14.88
N THR A 282 -2.06 -6.58 -13.66
CA THR A 282 -1.16 -7.28 -12.74
C THR A 282 -1.93 -7.92 -11.61
N ALA A 283 -1.47 -9.07 -11.14
CA ALA A 283 -2.09 -9.77 -10.02
C ALA A 283 -1.03 -10.44 -9.13
N LEU A 284 -1.28 -10.44 -7.83
CA LEU A 284 -0.57 -11.31 -6.91
C LEU A 284 -1.19 -12.71 -6.97
N VAL A 285 -0.38 -13.74 -7.23
CA VAL A 285 -0.80 -15.14 -7.31
C VAL A 285 0.17 -15.97 -6.46
N GLY A 286 -0.27 -16.34 -5.26
CA GLY A 286 0.58 -16.89 -4.22
C GLY A 286 1.71 -15.94 -3.87
N ASP A 287 2.94 -16.36 -4.18
CA ASP A 287 4.16 -15.60 -3.91
C ASP A 287 4.64 -14.77 -5.12
N LYS A 288 3.91 -14.78 -6.24
CA LYS A 288 4.35 -14.19 -7.51
C LYS A 288 3.49 -13.01 -7.91
N GLN A 289 4.15 -11.97 -8.37
CA GLN A 289 3.51 -10.89 -9.13
C GLN A 289 3.47 -11.27 -10.61
N ALA A 290 2.26 -11.37 -11.16
CA ALA A 290 2.00 -11.73 -12.55
C ALA A 290 1.60 -10.51 -13.39
N LEU A 291 2.04 -10.48 -14.64
CA LEU A 291 1.51 -9.63 -15.71
C LEU A 291 0.66 -10.49 -16.64
N LEU A 292 -0.57 -10.07 -16.86
CA LEU A 292 -1.62 -10.81 -17.55
C LEU A 292 -2.16 -9.97 -18.72
N SER A 293 -2.49 -10.63 -19.82
CA SER A 293 -3.43 -10.07 -20.80
C SER A 293 -4.81 -10.68 -20.56
N VAL A 294 -5.85 -9.86 -20.67
CA VAL A 294 -7.25 -10.24 -20.43
C VAL A 294 -7.99 -10.20 -21.76
N ALA A 295 -8.54 -11.35 -22.18
CA ALA A 295 -9.37 -11.45 -23.37
C ALA A 295 -10.79 -10.90 -23.09
N ALA A 296 -11.54 -10.59 -24.15
CA ALA A 296 -12.89 -10.03 -24.03
C ALA A 296 -13.90 -10.99 -23.35
N ASP A 297 -13.64 -12.30 -23.39
CA ASP A 297 -14.42 -13.32 -22.70
C ASP A 297 -13.94 -13.59 -21.26
N GLY A 298 -12.96 -12.82 -20.77
CA GLY A 298 -12.37 -12.97 -19.43
C GLY A 298 -11.22 -13.96 -19.36
N GLN A 299 -10.86 -14.65 -20.45
CA GLN A 299 -9.71 -15.57 -20.42
C GLN A 299 -8.40 -14.83 -20.13
N LEU A 300 -7.66 -15.35 -19.15
CA LEU A 300 -6.39 -14.79 -18.72
C LEU A 300 -5.21 -15.53 -19.37
N LYS A 301 -4.25 -14.77 -19.90
CA LYS A 301 -2.97 -15.29 -20.34
C LYS A 301 -1.84 -14.65 -19.56
N THR A 302 -1.08 -15.47 -18.83
CA THR A 302 0.13 -15.03 -18.15
C THR A 302 1.24 -14.73 -19.14
N LEU A 303 1.69 -13.48 -19.14
CA LEU A 303 2.82 -13.02 -19.95
C LEU A 303 4.13 -13.12 -19.17
N ARG A 304 4.08 -12.81 -17.88
CA ARG A 304 5.23 -12.89 -16.97
C ARG A 304 4.76 -13.16 -15.55
N ALA A 305 5.55 -13.87 -14.77
CA ALA A 305 5.32 -14.03 -13.33
C ALA A 305 6.66 -14.26 -12.63
N ALA A 306 6.90 -13.55 -11.53
CA ALA A 306 8.10 -13.71 -10.72
C ALA A 306 7.79 -13.41 -9.26
N SER A 307 8.52 -14.03 -8.34
CA SER A 307 8.45 -13.70 -6.93
C SER A 307 9.26 -12.43 -6.66
N ALA A 308 8.67 -11.30 -7.06
CA ALA A 308 9.23 -9.96 -6.97
C ALA A 308 8.10 -8.96 -6.78
N THR A 309 8.38 -7.86 -6.07
CA THR A 309 7.49 -6.69 -6.08
C THR A 309 7.82 -5.83 -7.29
N VAL A 310 6.79 -5.36 -7.98
CA VAL A 310 6.91 -4.42 -9.10
C VAL A 310 6.08 -3.16 -8.87
N SER A 311 6.51 -2.02 -9.41
CA SER A 311 5.82 -0.73 -9.32
C SER A 311 6.12 0.18 -10.52
N ALA A 312 5.13 0.99 -10.92
CA ALA A 312 5.28 2.04 -11.92
C ALA A 312 4.13 3.04 -11.82
N GLY A 313 4.42 4.29 -11.47
CA GLY A 313 3.42 5.35 -11.31
C GLY A 313 2.31 4.93 -10.34
N ASP A 314 1.05 5.12 -10.76
CA ASP A 314 -0.10 4.70 -9.98
C ASP A 314 -0.41 3.20 -10.07
N GLY A 315 0.32 2.42 -10.88
CA GLY A 315 0.14 0.98 -11.07
C GLY A 315 1.39 0.16 -10.75
N ARG A 316 1.47 -1.04 -11.34
CA ARG A 316 2.58 -1.97 -11.10
C ARG A 316 3.58 -2.03 -12.25
N ILE A 317 3.16 -1.72 -13.49
CA ILE A 317 3.97 -1.74 -14.71
C ILE A 317 3.47 -0.62 -15.65
N ALA A 318 4.39 0.03 -16.39
CA ALA A 318 4.07 0.94 -17.49
C ALA A 318 4.27 0.24 -18.85
N LEU A 319 3.37 0.49 -19.82
CA LEU A 319 3.39 -0.09 -21.17
C LEU A 319 3.29 0.98 -22.25
N THR A 320 3.92 0.76 -23.40
CA THR A 320 3.65 1.55 -24.62
C THR A 320 2.25 1.27 -25.17
N PRO A 321 1.64 2.19 -25.94
CA PRO A 321 0.32 1.99 -26.54
C PRO A 321 0.21 0.74 -27.44
N ASP A 322 1.31 0.30 -28.05
CA ASP A 322 1.35 -0.93 -28.85
C ASP A 322 1.62 -2.21 -28.03
N ALA A 323 1.73 -2.07 -26.71
CA ALA A 323 2.00 -3.11 -25.72
C ALA A 323 3.29 -3.91 -25.98
N LYS A 324 4.27 -3.32 -26.70
CA LYS A 324 5.54 -4.01 -27.00
C LYS A 324 6.64 -3.73 -25.98
N ILE A 325 6.70 -2.52 -25.44
CA ILE A 325 7.71 -2.12 -24.46
C ILE A 325 7.03 -1.96 -23.11
N MET A 326 7.71 -2.46 -22.07
CA MET A 326 7.34 -2.26 -20.69
C MET A 326 8.45 -1.57 -19.93
N ALA A 327 8.10 -0.91 -18.82
CA ALA A 327 9.04 -0.48 -17.80
C ALA A 327 8.44 -0.66 -16.41
N THR A 328 9.29 -0.96 -15.44
CA THR A 328 8.90 -1.15 -14.04
C THR A 328 10.11 -0.99 -13.13
N VAL A 329 9.88 -0.53 -11.91
CA VAL A 329 10.81 -0.76 -10.81
C VAL A 329 10.54 -2.15 -10.27
N ALA A 330 11.58 -2.95 -10.07
CA ALA A 330 11.49 -4.32 -9.55
C ALA A 330 12.46 -4.52 -8.39
N GLN A 331 12.03 -5.26 -7.38
CA GLN A 331 12.82 -5.67 -6.23
C GLN A 331 12.32 -6.99 -5.66
N ASP A 332 13.16 -7.63 -4.85
CA ASP A 332 12.82 -8.82 -4.08
C ASP A 332 13.68 -8.86 -2.79
N PHE A 333 13.58 -9.92 -1.99
CA PHE A 333 14.37 -10.02 -0.76
C PHE A 333 15.88 -10.12 -0.98
N ALA A 334 16.33 -10.53 -2.18
CA ALA A 334 17.75 -10.68 -2.51
C ALA A 334 18.29 -9.47 -3.28
N THR A 335 17.43 -8.78 -4.04
CA THR A 335 17.82 -7.69 -4.94
C THR A 335 17.12 -6.40 -4.57
N ALA A 336 17.93 -5.37 -4.28
CA ALA A 336 17.49 -4.00 -4.13
C ALA A 336 16.79 -3.43 -5.38
N PRO A 337 16.01 -2.35 -5.24
CA PRO A 337 15.26 -1.73 -6.34
C PRO A 337 16.11 -1.42 -7.56
N ARG A 338 15.56 -1.72 -8.74
CA ARG A 338 16.16 -1.41 -10.04
C ARG A 338 15.08 -1.19 -11.09
N ILE A 339 15.35 -0.32 -12.06
CA ILE A 339 14.50 -0.15 -13.23
C ILE A 339 14.79 -1.28 -14.23
N ALA A 340 13.74 -2.00 -14.62
CA ALA A 340 13.75 -2.91 -15.75
C ALA A 340 12.85 -2.36 -16.87
N ALA A 341 13.39 -2.24 -18.08
CA ALA A 341 12.66 -1.73 -19.24
C ALA A 341 13.06 -2.45 -20.54
N GLY A 342 12.20 -2.43 -21.56
CA GLY A 342 12.43 -3.05 -22.86
C GLY A 342 11.26 -3.89 -23.34
N PRO A 343 11.47 -4.81 -24.30
CA PRO A 343 10.40 -5.67 -24.81
C PRO A 343 9.66 -6.37 -23.67
N ILE A 344 8.32 -6.36 -23.69
CA ILE A 344 7.46 -6.94 -22.63
C ILE A 344 7.81 -8.40 -22.30
N ALA A 345 8.25 -9.17 -23.30
CA ALA A 345 8.65 -10.56 -23.14
C ALA A 345 10.01 -10.73 -22.43
N ALA A 346 10.88 -9.72 -22.47
CA ALA A 346 12.25 -9.79 -21.94
C ALA A 346 12.77 -8.37 -21.60
N PRO A 347 12.21 -7.70 -20.57
CA PRO A 347 12.74 -6.42 -20.11
C PRO A 347 14.15 -6.61 -19.56
N LYS A 348 15.03 -5.62 -19.77
CA LYS A 348 16.40 -5.61 -19.25
C LYS A 348 16.49 -4.66 -18.08
N VAL A 349 17.33 -5.00 -17.11
CA VAL A 349 17.75 -4.06 -16.06
C VAL A 349 18.57 -2.95 -16.72
N ILE A 350 18.23 -1.69 -16.43
CA ILE A 350 18.92 -0.52 -16.99
C ILE A 350 19.57 0.37 -15.93
N THR A 351 19.38 0.07 -14.64
CA THR A 351 20.02 0.79 -13.53
C THR A 351 20.81 -0.18 -12.67
N HIS A 352 21.97 0.26 -12.19
CA HIS A 352 22.96 -0.57 -11.51
C HIS A 352 23.45 0.06 -10.19
N ASP A 353 22.79 1.14 -9.75
CA ASP A 353 23.14 1.94 -8.58
C ASP A 353 23.17 1.11 -7.27
N ASN A 354 22.45 -0.01 -7.26
CA ASN A 354 22.31 -0.90 -6.12
C ASN A 354 23.03 -2.26 -6.27
N ASP A 355 23.80 -2.49 -7.36
CA ASP A 355 24.37 -3.81 -7.68
C ASP A 355 25.34 -4.35 -6.59
N ALA A 356 25.95 -3.46 -5.81
CA ALA A 356 26.87 -3.82 -4.72
C ALA A 356 26.15 -4.19 -3.41
N LEU A 357 24.83 -3.98 -3.32
CA LEU A 357 24.07 -4.25 -2.10
C LEU A 357 23.84 -5.75 -1.93
N VAL A 358 23.97 -6.20 -0.69
CA VAL A 358 23.77 -7.60 -0.31
C VAL A 358 22.67 -7.66 0.73
N ALA A 359 21.68 -8.52 0.51
CA ALA A 359 20.63 -8.77 1.50
C ALA A 359 21.20 -9.41 2.78
N ASN A 360 20.70 -8.98 3.94
CA ASN A 360 21.09 -9.54 5.23
C ASN A 360 20.34 -10.86 5.59
N SER A 361 19.62 -11.44 4.62
CA SER A 361 18.90 -12.70 4.82
C SER A 361 18.84 -13.59 3.56
N ASP A 362 18.52 -14.86 3.78
CA ASP A 362 18.02 -15.76 2.74
C ASP A 362 16.50 -15.84 2.87
N ALA A 363 15.77 -15.71 1.77
CA ALA A 363 14.31 -15.77 1.77
C ALA A 363 13.80 -17.08 1.16
N THR A 364 12.83 -17.71 1.82
CA THR A 364 12.11 -18.89 1.32
C THR A 364 10.62 -18.63 1.34
N SER A 365 9.93 -18.87 0.22
CA SER A 365 8.47 -18.95 0.21
C SER A 365 8.05 -20.30 0.80
N VAL A 366 7.28 -20.27 1.87
CA VAL A 366 6.77 -21.44 2.59
C VAL A 366 5.28 -21.57 2.30
N THR A 367 4.82 -22.79 2.08
CA THR A 367 3.42 -23.10 1.81
C THR A 367 2.96 -24.26 2.68
N TRP A 368 1.76 -24.15 3.25
CA TRP A 368 1.14 -25.20 4.05
C TRP A 368 -0.36 -25.25 3.78
N THR A 369 -1.00 -26.35 4.21
CA THR A 369 -2.43 -26.54 4.02
C THR A 369 -3.14 -26.54 5.37
N ARG A 370 -4.19 -25.75 5.49
CA ARG A 370 -5.07 -25.75 6.67
C ARG A 370 -6.51 -25.50 6.26
N GLY A 371 -7.43 -26.32 6.78
CA GLY A 371 -8.87 -26.17 6.52
C GLY A 371 -9.24 -26.23 5.03
N GLY A 372 -8.52 -27.02 4.23
CA GLY A 372 -8.72 -27.13 2.78
C GLY A 372 -8.17 -25.95 1.96
N GLN A 373 -7.54 -24.97 2.60
CA GLN A 373 -6.90 -23.83 1.94
C GLN A 373 -5.39 -23.99 1.92
N THR A 374 -4.77 -23.56 0.83
CA THR A 374 -3.32 -23.43 0.72
C THR A 374 -2.92 -22.04 1.18
N VAL A 375 -2.13 -21.96 2.24
CA VAL A 375 -1.65 -20.72 2.85
C VAL A 375 -0.18 -20.53 2.50
N GLN A 376 0.24 -19.29 2.27
CA GLN A 376 1.61 -18.94 1.89
C GLN A 376 2.22 -17.98 2.93
N GLY A 377 3.54 -17.97 3.04
CA GLY A 377 4.28 -16.99 3.84
C GLY A 377 5.75 -16.97 3.46
N TRP A 378 6.48 -15.96 3.93
CA TRP A 378 7.91 -15.79 3.68
C TRP A 378 8.71 -16.04 4.95
N LEU A 379 9.69 -16.94 4.87
CA LEU A 379 10.69 -17.13 5.91
C LEU A 379 11.98 -16.44 5.52
N LEU A 380 12.40 -15.45 6.31
CA LEU A 380 13.69 -14.81 6.21
C LEU A 380 14.64 -15.39 7.25
N ALA A 381 15.77 -15.88 6.76
CA ALA A 381 16.78 -16.53 7.57
C ALA A 381 18.00 -15.59 7.71
N PRO A 382 18.45 -15.27 8.94
CA PRO A 382 19.52 -14.29 9.18
C PRO A 382 20.88 -14.82 8.73
N LYS A 383 21.76 -14.03 8.09
CA LYS A 383 23.10 -14.55 7.69
C LYS A 383 23.95 -14.96 8.90
N GLY A 384 24.98 -15.78 8.68
CA GLY A 384 25.96 -16.14 9.73
C GLY A 384 25.52 -17.25 10.70
N ARG A 385 24.45 -17.99 10.38
CA ARG A 385 23.98 -19.14 11.18
C ARG A 385 25.02 -20.26 11.20
N GLU A 386 25.21 -20.86 12.37
CA GLU A 386 26.11 -22.00 12.57
C GLU A 386 25.33 -23.32 12.47
N PRO A 387 25.88 -24.32 11.76
CA PRO A 387 25.28 -25.66 11.71
C PRO A 387 25.09 -26.26 13.11
N GLY A 388 23.91 -26.86 13.35
CA GLY A 388 23.59 -27.54 14.60
C GLY A 388 23.12 -26.63 15.75
N LYS A 389 23.10 -25.30 15.57
CA LYS A 389 22.46 -24.36 16.52
C LYS A 389 21.02 -24.06 16.10
N THR A 390 20.17 -23.80 17.10
CA THR A 390 18.83 -23.24 16.90
C THR A 390 18.80 -21.75 17.22
N TYR A 391 17.87 -21.02 16.58
CA TYR A 391 17.78 -19.56 16.64
C TYR A 391 16.37 -19.12 17.01
N PRO A 392 16.21 -17.94 17.65
CA PRO A 392 14.88 -17.41 17.92
C PRO A 392 14.19 -16.99 16.61
N MET A 393 12.86 -16.91 16.64
CA MET A 393 12.08 -16.43 15.50
C MET A 393 11.05 -15.39 15.92
N ALA A 394 10.94 -14.32 15.15
CA ALA A 394 9.84 -13.38 15.22
C ALA A 394 8.83 -13.65 14.09
N VAL A 395 7.55 -13.82 14.44
CA VAL A 395 6.45 -13.83 13.47
C VAL A 395 5.98 -12.40 13.26
N SER A 396 6.18 -11.85 12.07
CA SER A 396 5.78 -10.49 11.70
C SER A 396 4.52 -10.52 10.85
N VAL A 397 3.39 -10.16 11.45
CA VAL A 397 2.06 -10.17 10.84
C VAL A 397 1.80 -8.83 10.16
N HIS A 398 1.38 -8.86 8.89
CA HIS A 398 1.09 -7.64 8.12
C HIS A 398 -0.19 -6.93 8.58
N GLY A 399 -0.29 -5.62 8.31
CA GLY A 399 -1.51 -4.82 8.47
C GLY A 399 -2.56 -5.14 7.39
N GLY A 400 -3.76 -4.57 7.47
CA GLY A 400 -4.87 -4.94 6.61
C GLY A 400 -6.21 -4.77 7.32
N PRO A 401 -7.15 -5.74 7.25
CA PRO A 401 -6.92 -7.19 7.16
C PRO A 401 -6.61 -7.73 5.76
N SER A 402 -7.04 -7.04 4.71
CA SER A 402 -6.81 -7.44 3.32
C SER A 402 -5.58 -6.75 2.76
N SER A 403 -4.46 -7.48 2.73
CA SER A 403 -3.15 -7.05 2.21
C SER A 403 -2.29 -8.30 1.94
N ALA A 404 -1.02 -8.13 1.62
CA ALA A 404 -0.07 -9.25 1.56
C ALA A 404 1.38 -8.80 1.82
N VAL A 405 2.17 -9.71 2.36
CA VAL A 405 3.63 -9.66 2.34
C VAL A 405 4.09 -10.02 0.93
N GLU A 406 4.57 -9.00 0.21
CA GLU A 406 5.25 -9.14 -1.08
C GLU A 406 6.79 -9.11 -0.87
N PRO A 407 7.58 -9.78 -1.72
CA PRO A 407 9.04 -9.75 -1.62
C PRO A 407 9.60 -8.38 -1.96
N ARG A 408 10.12 -7.67 -0.96
CA ARG A 408 10.77 -6.34 -1.07
C ARG A 408 12.14 -6.37 -0.40
N PHE A 409 13.07 -5.58 -0.90
CA PHE A 409 14.41 -5.53 -0.32
C PHE A 409 14.37 -4.86 1.05
N ILE A 410 14.94 -5.53 2.06
CA ILE A 410 14.90 -5.06 3.45
C ILE A 410 16.29 -4.54 3.83
N TRP A 411 16.39 -3.23 4.02
CA TRP A 411 17.66 -2.53 4.27
C TRP A 411 17.66 -1.67 5.56
N GLU A 412 16.49 -1.45 6.17
CA GLU A 412 16.31 -0.79 7.46
C GLU A 412 15.04 -1.31 8.18
N GLY A 413 14.84 -0.87 9.43
CA GLY A 413 13.63 -1.13 10.20
C GLY A 413 13.70 -2.41 11.05
N GLN A 414 12.63 -2.65 11.81
CA GLN A 414 12.53 -3.75 12.78
C GLN A 414 12.90 -5.13 12.21
N VAL A 415 12.41 -5.47 11.00
CA VAL A 415 12.74 -6.76 10.38
C VAL A 415 14.22 -6.85 10.03
N HIS A 416 14.82 -5.78 9.50
CA HIS A 416 16.26 -5.73 9.20
C HIS A 416 17.08 -5.92 10.48
N ALA A 417 16.76 -5.18 11.54
CA ALA A 417 17.46 -5.24 12.82
C ALA A 417 17.37 -6.61 13.48
N LEU A 418 16.20 -7.26 13.41
CA LEU A 418 16.02 -8.63 13.92
C LEU A 418 16.88 -9.64 13.17
N LEU A 419 16.97 -9.53 11.84
CA LEU A 419 17.82 -10.40 11.02
C LEU A 419 19.31 -10.19 11.36
N ASP A 420 19.76 -8.95 11.52
CA ASP A 420 21.13 -8.63 11.93
C ASP A 420 21.46 -9.14 13.34
N HIS A 421 20.45 -9.23 14.20
CA HIS A 421 20.56 -9.83 15.53
C HIS A 421 20.26 -11.33 15.56
N GLY A 422 20.23 -12.02 14.41
CA GLY A 422 20.17 -13.48 14.37
C GLY A 422 18.81 -14.09 14.68
N TYR A 423 17.74 -13.32 14.52
CA TYR A 423 16.37 -13.85 14.53
C TYR A 423 15.99 -14.33 13.13
N TYR A 424 15.37 -15.49 13.05
CA TYR A 424 14.49 -15.78 11.92
C TYR A 424 13.31 -14.80 11.94
N VAL A 425 12.83 -14.41 10.76
CA VAL A 425 11.59 -13.64 10.65
C VAL A 425 10.64 -14.38 9.73
N PHE A 426 9.48 -14.78 10.26
CA PHE A 426 8.41 -15.41 9.48
C PHE A 426 7.29 -14.39 9.22
N MET A 427 6.94 -14.19 7.96
CA MET A 427 5.95 -13.23 7.49
C MET A 427 4.81 -13.97 6.76
N PRO A 428 3.79 -14.45 7.49
CA PRO A 428 2.68 -15.21 6.91
C PRO A 428 1.71 -14.32 6.12
N ASN A 429 1.08 -14.90 5.10
CA ASN A 429 -0.12 -14.40 4.43
C ASN A 429 -1.31 -15.34 4.75
N PRO A 430 -1.87 -15.26 5.97
CA PRO A 430 -2.98 -16.11 6.39
C PRO A 430 -4.27 -15.80 5.61
N ARG A 431 -5.35 -16.58 5.83
CA ARG A 431 -6.66 -16.20 5.28
C ARG A 431 -7.02 -14.76 5.67
N GLY A 432 -7.64 -14.03 4.76
CA GLY A 432 -7.73 -12.56 4.85
C GLY A 432 -6.78 -11.84 3.89
N SER A 433 -5.61 -12.41 3.63
CA SER A 433 -4.61 -11.83 2.73
C SER A 433 -4.99 -11.91 1.24
N TYR A 434 -4.22 -11.21 0.42
CA TYR A 434 -4.23 -11.31 -1.04
C TYR A 434 -3.34 -12.43 -1.55
N GLY A 435 -3.64 -12.89 -2.78
CA GLY A 435 -2.81 -13.84 -3.53
C GLY A 435 -3.46 -15.20 -3.78
N GLN A 436 -4.57 -15.53 -3.12
CA GLN A 436 -5.24 -16.83 -3.23
C GLN A 436 -6.70 -16.73 -3.72
N GLY A 437 -7.14 -15.54 -4.10
CA GLY A 437 -8.49 -15.27 -4.61
C GLY A 437 -9.43 -14.66 -3.57
N GLU A 438 -10.51 -14.04 -4.04
CA GLU A 438 -11.46 -13.29 -3.20
C GLU A 438 -12.09 -14.15 -2.10
N ALA A 439 -12.35 -15.44 -2.35
CA ALA A 439 -12.86 -16.35 -1.33
C ALA A 439 -11.88 -16.55 -0.15
N PHE A 440 -10.57 -16.49 -0.40
CA PHE A 440 -9.55 -16.57 0.66
C PHE A 440 -9.41 -15.24 1.40
N THR A 441 -9.45 -14.13 0.68
CA THR A 441 -9.44 -12.76 1.25
C THR A 441 -10.66 -12.53 2.16
N ARG A 442 -11.84 -13.05 1.79
CA ARG A 442 -13.07 -12.92 2.58
C ARG A 442 -13.18 -13.91 3.75
N ALA A 443 -12.26 -14.88 3.86
CA ALA A 443 -12.41 -15.98 4.81
C ALA A 443 -12.20 -15.60 6.28
N ASN A 444 -11.82 -14.35 6.58
CA ASN A 444 -11.79 -13.81 7.94
C ASN A 444 -12.91 -12.79 8.22
N VAL A 445 -13.85 -12.56 7.28
CA VAL A 445 -15.06 -11.74 7.51
C VAL A 445 -15.85 -12.35 8.67
N GLN A 446 -16.15 -11.55 9.68
CA GLN A 446 -16.74 -11.95 10.96
C GLN A 446 -15.92 -12.98 11.77
N ASP A 447 -14.64 -13.21 11.43
CA ASP A 447 -13.75 -14.23 12.03
C ASP A 447 -12.31 -13.72 12.26
N PHE A 448 -12.14 -12.42 12.53
CA PHE A 448 -10.82 -11.86 12.86
C PHE A 448 -10.19 -12.53 14.08
N GLY A 449 -8.94 -12.98 13.97
CA GLY A 449 -8.28 -13.74 15.03
C GLY A 449 -8.68 -15.22 15.10
N GLY A 450 -9.67 -15.66 14.32
CA GLY A 450 -10.10 -17.05 14.25
C GLY A 450 -9.21 -17.87 13.33
N GLY A 451 -9.67 -18.08 12.10
CA GLY A 451 -8.97 -18.92 11.14
C GLY A 451 -7.60 -18.39 10.73
N ASP A 452 -7.39 -17.08 10.77
CA ASP A 452 -6.13 -16.41 10.44
C ASP A 452 -5.03 -16.61 11.50
N LEU A 453 -5.32 -16.45 12.81
CA LEU A 453 -4.37 -16.84 13.87
C LEU A 453 -4.00 -18.31 13.75
N ALA A 454 -4.98 -19.16 13.47
CA ALA A 454 -4.74 -20.59 13.39
C ALA A 454 -3.96 -20.98 12.12
N ASP A 455 -4.09 -20.23 11.03
CA ASP A 455 -3.22 -20.35 9.86
C ASP A 455 -1.78 -19.91 10.19
N ILE A 456 -1.60 -18.82 10.95
CA ILE A 456 -0.29 -18.34 11.41
C ILE A 456 0.41 -19.41 12.26
N LEU A 457 -0.28 -20.00 13.25
CA LEU A 457 0.29 -21.02 14.12
C LEU A 457 0.68 -22.29 13.35
N ALA A 458 -0.13 -22.72 12.38
CA ALA A 458 0.23 -23.83 11.49
C ALA A 458 1.41 -23.49 10.57
N GLY A 459 1.56 -22.21 10.20
CA GLY A 459 2.71 -21.71 9.46
C GLY A 459 4.01 -21.77 10.27
N VAL A 460 3.95 -21.47 11.57
CA VAL A 460 5.08 -21.67 12.50
C VAL A 460 5.50 -23.15 12.51
N ASP A 461 4.55 -24.08 12.64
CA ASP A 461 4.84 -25.52 12.59
C ASP A 461 5.45 -25.98 11.24
N ALA A 462 5.08 -25.31 10.14
CA ALA A 462 5.65 -25.59 8.83
C ALA A 462 7.09 -25.07 8.72
N VAL A 463 7.37 -23.87 9.27
CA VAL A 463 8.71 -23.27 9.30
C VAL A 463 9.68 -24.08 10.15
N GLU A 464 9.26 -24.56 11.32
CA GLU A 464 10.11 -25.35 12.23
C GLU A 464 10.59 -26.68 11.61
N LYS A 465 9.89 -27.18 10.59
CA LYS A 465 10.32 -28.36 9.81
C LYS A 465 11.39 -28.03 8.77
N LEU A 466 11.55 -26.76 8.41
CA LEU A 466 12.43 -26.29 7.34
C LEU A 466 13.69 -25.59 7.87
N ALA A 467 13.61 -24.99 9.05
CA ALA A 467 14.68 -24.20 9.64
C ALA A 467 14.92 -24.57 11.11
N PRO A 468 16.17 -24.45 11.60
CA PRO A 468 16.53 -24.66 13.01
C PRO A 468 16.02 -23.51 13.90
N VAL A 469 14.71 -23.38 14.00
CA VAL A 469 14.03 -22.44 14.89
C VAL A 469 13.84 -23.09 16.25
N ASP A 470 14.00 -22.30 17.30
CA ASP A 470 13.72 -22.70 18.67
C ASP A 470 12.29 -22.30 19.07
N ASP A 471 11.37 -23.28 19.16
CA ASP A 471 9.96 -23.06 19.56
C ASP A 471 9.84 -22.45 20.97
N ALA A 472 10.85 -22.62 21.83
CA ALA A 472 10.88 -21.96 23.15
C ALA A 472 11.27 -20.47 23.07
N ARG A 473 11.69 -19.98 21.91
CA ARG A 473 12.13 -18.59 21.68
C ARG A 473 11.40 -17.93 20.51
N LEU A 474 10.07 -17.97 20.57
CA LEU A 474 9.20 -17.34 19.59
C LEU A 474 8.69 -15.97 20.06
N ALA A 475 8.75 -14.98 19.17
CA ALA A 475 8.08 -13.69 19.31
C ALA A 475 6.98 -13.51 18.25
N VAL A 476 6.00 -12.65 18.54
CA VAL A 476 5.01 -12.17 17.56
C VAL A 476 5.00 -10.64 17.52
N MET A 477 4.91 -10.08 16.33
CA MET A 477 4.83 -8.64 16.13
C MET A 477 3.96 -8.27 14.93
N GLY A 478 3.52 -7.03 14.88
CA GLY A 478 2.82 -6.46 13.74
C GLY A 478 2.32 -5.05 14.01
N GLY A 479 1.99 -4.36 12.93
CA GLY A 479 1.37 -3.03 12.94
C GLY A 479 -0.09 -3.10 12.49
N SER A 480 -0.95 -2.16 12.90
CA SER A 480 -2.35 -2.08 12.42
C SER A 480 -3.12 -3.38 12.73
N TYR A 481 -3.75 -4.02 11.73
CA TYR A 481 -4.31 -5.37 11.87
C TYR A 481 -3.32 -6.41 12.41
N GLY A 482 -2.03 -6.32 12.06
CA GLY A 482 -0.98 -7.15 12.65
C GLY A 482 -0.73 -6.84 14.13
N GLY A 483 -0.96 -5.59 14.55
CA GLY A 483 -0.97 -5.17 15.95
C GLY A 483 -2.17 -5.74 16.70
N PHE A 484 -3.37 -5.70 16.10
CA PHE A 484 -4.53 -6.46 16.58
C PHE A 484 -4.22 -7.94 16.71
N MET A 485 -3.66 -8.58 15.68
CA MET A 485 -3.33 -10.00 15.69
C MET A 485 -2.30 -10.34 16.78
N THR A 486 -1.36 -9.43 17.04
CA THR A 486 -0.39 -9.56 18.14
C THR A 486 -1.11 -9.52 19.50
N MET A 487 -1.99 -8.54 19.73
CA MET A 487 -2.81 -8.42 20.95
C MET A 487 -3.77 -9.62 21.12
N TRP A 488 -4.32 -10.12 20.03
CA TRP A 488 -5.17 -11.31 20.00
C TRP A 488 -4.38 -12.58 20.32
N ALA A 489 -3.21 -12.78 19.70
CA ALA A 489 -2.38 -13.95 19.93
C ALA A 489 -1.99 -14.09 21.42
N VAL A 490 -1.54 -13.01 22.06
CA VAL A 490 -1.12 -13.06 23.48
C VAL A 490 -2.28 -13.29 24.45
N THR A 491 -3.53 -13.12 24.02
CA THR A 491 -4.73 -13.43 24.82
C THR A 491 -5.29 -14.84 24.53
N HIS A 492 -4.77 -15.54 23.52
CA HIS A 492 -5.31 -16.83 23.06
C HIS A 492 -4.29 -17.98 23.10
N THR A 493 -3.00 -17.69 23.20
CA THR A 493 -1.96 -18.72 23.25
C THR A 493 -0.74 -18.26 24.03
N ASP A 494 -0.14 -19.20 24.77
CA ASP A 494 1.13 -19.02 25.49
C ASP A 494 2.34 -19.46 24.64
N ARG A 495 2.16 -19.72 23.33
CA ARG A 495 3.25 -20.18 22.43
C ARG A 495 4.36 -19.13 22.30
N PHE A 496 3.99 -17.86 22.12
CA PHE A 496 4.94 -16.74 22.03
C PHE A 496 5.43 -16.30 23.41
N LYS A 497 6.74 -16.05 23.53
CA LYS A 497 7.40 -15.64 24.79
C LYS A 497 7.74 -14.16 24.84
N ALA A 498 7.59 -13.44 23.73
CA ALA A 498 7.64 -11.99 23.67
C ALA A 498 6.70 -11.47 22.56
N ALA A 499 6.22 -10.24 22.69
CA ALA A 499 5.37 -9.61 21.69
C ALA A 499 5.66 -8.11 21.52
N ALA A 500 5.45 -7.59 20.31
CA ALA A 500 5.52 -6.16 20.00
C ALA A 500 4.34 -5.73 19.11
N ALA A 501 3.37 -4.99 19.68
CA ALA A 501 2.18 -4.55 18.98
C ALA A 501 2.25 -3.04 18.66
N GLY A 502 2.38 -2.70 17.37
CA GLY A 502 2.34 -1.32 16.90
C GLY A 502 0.95 -0.93 16.41
N ALA A 503 0.45 0.24 16.81
CA ALA A 503 -0.83 0.79 16.35
C ALA A 503 -1.94 -0.28 16.26
N GLY A 504 -2.08 -1.10 17.31
CA GLY A 504 -2.97 -2.26 17.34
C GLY A 504 -4.38 -1.89 17.81
N ILE A 505 -5.31 -2.84 17.68
CA ILE A 505 -6.72 -2.66 18.03
C ILE A 505 -7.07 -3.63 19.16
N ALA A 506 -7.52 -3.07 20.29
CA ALA A 506 -7.79 -3.81 21.52
C ALA A 506 -9.28 -4.13 21.71
N ASN A 507 -10.13 -3.25 21.19
CA ASN A 507 -11.57 -3.27 21.42
C ASN A 507 -12.31 -2.73 20.19
N TRP A 508 -12.84 -3.63 19.37
CA TRP A 508 -13.54 -3.29 18.13
C TRP A 508 -14.79 -2.43 18.35
N ILE A 509 -15.46 -2.55 19.50
CA ILE A 509 -16.63 -1.72 19.82
C ILE A 509 -16.20 -0.25 19.96
N SER A 510 -15.22 0.01 20.82
CA SER A 510 -14.73 1.38 21.01
C SER A 510 -14.01 1.91 19.79
N TYR A 511 -13.29 1.05 19.07
CA TYR A 511 -12.62 1.38 17.82
C TYR A 511 -13.59 1.92 16.77
N TYR A 512 -14.76 1.28 16.59
CA TYR A 512 -15.80 1.75 15.65
C TYR A 512 -16.20 3.20 15.90
N GLY A 513 -16.30 3.64 17.16
CA GLY A 513 -16.64 5.02 17.51
C GLY A 513 -15.45 5.97 17.65
N GLN A 514 -14.22 5.49 17.52
CA GLN A 514 -13.00 6.28 17.76
C GLN A 514 -12.16 6.48 16.50
N ASN A 515 -12.14 5.55 15.56
CA ASN A 515 -11.33 5.66 14.36
C ASN A 515 -11.90 6.72 13.39
N GLY A 516 -11.12 7.11 12.37
CA GLY A 516 -11.55 8.02 11.31
C GLY A 516 -11.92 7.33 9.99
N ILE A 517 -12.11 6.00 10.00
CA ILE A 517 -12.26 5.18 8.79
C ILE A 517 -13.33 4.07 8.94
N ASP A 518 -14.35 4.26 9.77
CA ASP A 518 -15.26 3.20 10.22
C ASP A 518 -16.12 2.54 9.12
N GLN A 519 -16.26 3.16 7.94
CA GLN A 519 -17.03 2.60 6.83
C GLN A 519 -16.50 1.23 6.38
N TRP A 520 -15.20 0.97 6.54
CA TRP A 520 -14.61 -0.32 6.21
C TRP A 520 -15.12 -1.47 7.07
N MET A 521 -15.54 -1.15 8.29
CA MET A 521 -15.87 -2.17 9.27
C MET A 521 -17.19 -2.86 8.94
N VAL A 522 -18.18 -2.14 8.43
CA VAL A 522 -19.52 -2.69 8.18
C VAL A 522 -19.51 -3.98 7.35
N PRO A 523 -18.82 -4.08 6.20
CA PRO A 523 -18.76 -5.32 5.43
C PRO A 523 -17.95 -6.44 6.10
N PHE A 524 -16.97 -6.14 6.96
CA PHE A 524 -16.19 -7.15 7.68
C PHE A 524 -16.90 -7.69 8.92
N PHE A 525 -17.76 -6.90 9.56
CA PHE A 525 -18.50 -7.31 10.76
C PHE A 525 -19.98 -7.62 10.46
N GLY A 526 -20.46 -7.34 9.25
CA GLY A 526 -21.83 -7.63 8.80
C GLY A 526 -22.88 -6.70 9.40
N GLY A 527 -22.50 -5.47 9.75
CA GLY A 527 -23.36 -4.46 10.38
C GLY A 527 -22.51 -3.46 11.17
N THR A 528 -23.13 -2.39 11.66
CA THR A 528 -22.45 -1.43 12.56
C THR A 528 -22.22 -2.06 13.94
N ALA A 529 -21.36 -1.45 14.77
CA ALA A 529 -21.19 -1.88 16.15
C ALA A 529 -22.46 -1.76 17.00
N TYR A 530 -23.46 -1.00 16.54
CA TYR A 530 -24.73 -0.79 17.24
C TYR A 530 -25.81 -1.78 16.78
N ASP A 531 -25.77 -2.19 15.51
CA ASP A 531 -26.69 -3.20 14.96
C ASP A 531 -26.23 -4.63 15.27
N ASN A 532 -24.91 -4.86 15.32
CA ASN A 532 -24.32 -6.17 15.57
C ASN A 532 -23.21 -6.13 16.65
N PRO A 533 -23.46 -5.64 17.88
CA PRO A 533 -22.40 -5.48 18.89
C PRO A 533 -21.71 -6.80 19.28
N ALA A 534 -22.40 -7.93 19.16
CA ALA A 534 -21.90 -9.22 19.62
C ALA A 534 -20.67 -9.71 18.84
N VAL A 535 -20.58 -9.45 17.53
CA VAL A 535 -19.40 -9.82 16.74
C VAL A 535 -18.21 -8.94 17.09
N TYR A 536 -18.42 -7.64 17.29
CA TYR A 536 -17.36 -6.70 17.68
C TYR A 536 -16.79 -7.06 19.06
N ASP A 537 -17.64 -7.33 20.05
CA ASP A 537 -17.23 -7.78 21.38
C ASP A 537 -16.44 -9.10 21.33
N ARG A 538 -16.97 -10.10 20.62
CA ARG A 538 -16.34 -11.43 20.52
C ARG A 538 -14.95 -11.37 19.90
N LEU A 539 -14.72 -10.49 18.93
CA LEU A 539 -13.45 -10.41 18.21
C LEU A 539 -12.46 -9.45 18.91
N SER A 540 -12.81 -8.86 20.06
CA SER A 540 -11.98 -7.87 20.76
C SER A 540 -10.96 -8.53 21.70
N PRO A 541 -9.64 -8.31 21.55
CA PRO A 541 -8.63 -8.88 22.44
C PRO A 541 -8.86 -8.55 23.91
N ILE A 542 -9.36 -7.34 24.22
CA ILE A 542 -9.57 -6.90 25.61
C ILE A 542 -10.56 -7.78 26.37
N ARG A 543 -11.51 -8.42 25.67
CA ARG A 543 -12.46 -9.38 26.25
C ARG A 543 -11.75 -10.57 26.89
N TYR A 544 -10.59 -10.93 26.37
CA TYR A 544 -9.81 -12.11 26.76
C TYR A 544 -8.56 -11.77 27.58
N ILE A 545 -8.42 -10.51 28.02
CA ILE A 545 -7.20 -10.00 28.64
C ILE A 545 -6.70 -10.81 29.84
N LYS A 546 -7.60 -11.47 30.58
CA LYS A 546 -7.26 -12.32 31.74
C LYS A 546 -6.35 -13.50 31.39
N ALA A 547 -6.33 -13.93 30.14
CA ALA A 547 -5.47 -15.00 29.68
C ALA A 547 -4.04 -14.52 29.37
N ALA A 548 -3.83 -13.21 29.20
CA ALA A 548 -2.54 -12.69 28.76
C ALA A 548 -1.43 -12.82 29.80
N LYS A 549 -0.31 -13.41 29.37
CA LYS A 549 0.91 -13.59 30.18
C LYS A 549 2.17 -13.17 29.43
N THR A 550 2.14 -13.21 28.09
CA THR A 550 3.29 -12.92 27.24
C THR A 550 3.74 -11.46 27.39
N PRO A 551 5.03 -11.21 27.71
CA PRO A 551 5.58 -9.87 27.75
C PRO A 551 5.34 -9.09 26.46
N THR A 552 4.63 -7.97 26.53
CA THR A 552 4.22 -7.20 25.34
C THR A 552 4.69 -5.75 25.38
N PHE A 553 5.52 -5.36 24.40
CA PHE A 553 5.83 -3.97 24.08
C PHE A 553 4.74 -3.42 23.15
N ILE A 554 4.25 -2.21 23.44
CA ILE A 554 3.17 -1.56 22.69
C ILE A 554 3.67 -0.18 22.25
N TYR A 555 3.34 0.22 21.02
CA TYR A 555 3.63 1.57 20.54
C TYR A 555 2.57 2.11 19.60
N VAL A 556 2.41 3.43 19.53
CA VAL A 556 1.44 4.12 18.65
C VAL A 556 1.85 5.59 18.43
N GLY A 557 1.46 6.20 17.32
CA GLY A 557 1.58 7.65 17.11
C GLY A 557 0.46 8.42 17.81
N GLU A 558 0.76 9.58 18.39
CA GLU A 558 -0.20 10.42 19.12
C GLU A 558 -1.40 10.87 18.27
N LEU A 559 -1.18 11.10 16.98
CA LEU A 559 -2.17 11.60 16.02
C LEU A 559 -2.64 10.50 15.06
N ASP A 560 -2.53 9.23 15.47
CA ASP A 560 -3.06 8.10 14.72
C ASP A 560 -4.61 8.16 14.70
N VAL A 561 -5.18 8.37 13.51
CA VAL A 561 -6.64 8.38 13.30
C VAL A 561 -7.17 7.03 12.82
N GLU A 562 -6.29 6.17 12.32
CA GLU A 562 -6.60 4.85 11.78
C GLU A 562 -6.73 3.84 12.92
N CYS A 563 -5.77 3.82 13.85
CA CYS A 563 -5.77 3.04 15.09
C CYS A 563 -5.50 3.94 16.31
N PRO A 564 -6.52 4.65 16.82
CA PRO A 564 -6.35 5.68 17.84
C PRO A 564 -5.59 5.21 19.11
N PRO A 565 -4.75 6.08 19.73
CA PRO A 565 -3.93 5.71 20.90
C PRO A 565 -4.69 5.10 22.08
N ALA A 566 -5.99 5.42 22.20
CA ALA A 566 -6.87 4.84 23.19
C ALA A 566 -6.89 3.30 23.16
N GLN A 567 -6.76 2.67 21.98
CA GLN A 567 -6.68 1.22 21.83
C GLN A 567 -5.42 0.65 22.49
N SER A 568 -4.27 1.26 22.23
CA SER A 568 -2.98 0.89 22.84
C SER A 568 -2.98 1.13 24.36
N LEU A 569 -3.58 2.24 24.82
CA LEU A 569 -3.76 2.56 26.25
C LEU A 569 -4.65 1.54 26.96
N GLU A 570 -5.80 1.17 26.37
CA GLU A 570 -6.74 0.20 26.92
C GLU A 570 -6.07 -1.17 27.11
N PHE A 571 -5.37 -1.67 26.08
CA PHE A 571 -4.67 -2.95 26.18
C PHE A 571 -3.54 -2.93 27.20
N TRP A 572 -2.73 -1.85 27.22
CA TRP A 572 -1.66 -1.68 28.19
C TRP A 572 -2.18 -1.69 29.64
N HIS A 573 -3.27 -0.96 29.91
CA HIS A 573 -3.91 -0.96 31.24
C HIS A 573 -4.45 -2.36 31.59
N GLY A 574 -5.07 -3.06 30.64
CA GLY A 574 -5.52 -4.42 30.81
C GLY A 574 -4.38 -5.38 31.19
N MET A 575 -3.26 -5.32 30.47
CA MET A 575 -2.05 -6.09 30.75
C MET A 575 -1.50 -5.81 32.15
N LYS A 576 -1.47 -4.53 32.57
CA LYS A 576 -1.08 -4.15 33.94
C LYS A 576 -2.01 -4.75 34.99
N ALA A 577 -3.33 -4.73 34.75
CA ALA A 577 -4.32 -5.23 35.70
C ALA A 577 -4.21 -6.75 35.94
N VAL A 578 -3.80 -7.52 34.92
CA VAL A 578 -3.59 -8.98 35.04
C VAL A 578 -2.17 -9.35 35.46
N GLY A 579 -1.29 -8.36 35.69
CA GLY A 579 0.08 -8.57 36.14
C GLY A 579 1.06 -9.02 35.05
N ALA A 580 0.69 -8.92 33.76
CA ALA A 580 1.55 -9.31 32.65
C ALA A 580 2.61 -8.21 32.38
N PRO A 581 3.89 -8.56 32.07
CA PRO A 581 4.90 -7.57 31.75
C PRO A 581 4.54 -6.77 30.50
N THR A 582 4.54 -5.44 30.60
CA THR A 582 4.21 -4.57 29.47
C THR A 582 4.85 -3.19 29.57
N SER A 583 5.07 -2.58 28.41
CA SER A 583 5.49 -1.18 28.22
C SER A 583 4.71 -0.58 27.06
N LEU A 584 4.37 0.72 27.15
CA LEU A 584 3.72 1.49 26.09
C LEU A 584 4.55 2.75 25.80
N VAL A 585 4.73 3.07 24.52
CA VAL A 585 5.27 4.36 24.06
C VAL A 585 4.28 5.02 23.10
N ILE A 586 3.96 6.29 23.33
CA ILE A 586 3.14 7.12 22.43
C ILE A 586 4.07 8.17 21.83
N TYR A 587 4.22 8.17 20.49
CA TYR A 587 5.14 9.06 19.79
C TYR A 587 4.45 10.38 19.42
N PRO A 588 4.93 11.53 19.93
CA PRO A 588 4.26 12.81 19.75
C PRO A 588 4.29 13.28 18.29
N GLY A 589 3.19 13.82 17.80
CA GLY A 589 3.06 14.30 16.41
C GLY A 589 3.07 13.23 15.32
N GLU A 590 3.26 11.95 15.66
CA GLU A 590 3.26 10.84 14.72
C GLU A 590 1.85 10.33 14.42
N GLY A 591 1.65 9.80 13.21
CA GLY A 591 0.38 9.21 12.76
C GLY A 591 0.37 7.68 12.88
N HIS A 592 -0.45 7.03 12.05
CA HIS A 592 -0.49 5.56 11.97
C HIS A 592 0.86 4.96 11.54
N ARG A 593 1.52 5.63 10.59
CA ARG A 593 2.92 5.35 10.24
C ARG A 593 3.82 6.36 10.93
N LEU A 594 4.86 5.87 11.61
CA LEU A 594 5.93 6.72 12.11
C LEU A 594 6.77 7.22 10.94
N ARG A 595 6.98 8.53 10.84
CA ARG A 595 7.71 9.18 9.74
C ARG A 595 9.02 9.80 10.19
N ASN A 596 9.07 10.33 11.41
CA ASN A 596 10.27 10.89 11.98
C ASN A 596 11.33 9.78 12.10
N PRO A 597 12.50 9.94 11.46
CA PRO A 597 13.53 8.91 11.49
C PRO A 597 14.03 8.56 12.90
N ALA A 598 14.00 9.52 13.84
CA ALA A 598 14.39 9.27 15.23
C ALA A 598 13.38 8.35 15.95
N ASP A 599 12.08 8.54 15.70
CA ASP A 599 11.02 7.73 16.31
C ASP A 599 11.00 6.31 15.70
N GLN A 600 11.28 6.18 14.40
CA GLN A 600 11.49 4.88 13.75
C GLN A 600 12.65 4.10 14.37
N GLN A 601 13.79 4.76 14.61
CA GLN A 601 14.97 4.15 15.25
C GLN A 601 14.71 3.76 16.72
N ASP A 602 13.99 4.59 17.47
CA ASP A 602 13.65 4.28 18.87
C ASP A 602 12.71 3.07 18.97
N VAL A 603 11.68 2.97 18.12
CA VAL A 603 10.83 1.75 18.04
C VAL A 603 11.65 0.52 17.71
N GLU A 604 12.53 0.60 16.71
CA GLU A 604 13.39 -0.50 16.31
C GLU A 604 14.24 -1.01 17.48
N ALA A 605 14.95 -0.09 18.14
CA ALA A 605 15.81 -0.40 19.28
C ALA A 605 15.03 -0.99 20.46
N ARG A 606 13.83 -0.46 20.75
CA ARG A 606 12.98 -0.97 21.85
C ARG A 606 12.41 -2.35 21.56
N THR A 607 11.93 -2.60 20.34
CA THR A 607 11.42 -3.92 19.95
C THR A 607 12.53 -4.97 20.07
N LEU A 608 13.71 -4.66 19.54
CA LEU A 608 14.86 -5.56 19.61
C LEU A 608 15.29 -5.83 21.06
N ALA A 609 15.43 -4.78 21.87
CA ALA A 609 15.78 -4.91 23.28
C ALA A 609 14.71 -5.69 24.07
N TRP A 610 13.43 -5.54 23.71
CA TRP A 610 12.34 -6.30 24.31
C TRP A 610 12.47 -7.80 23.99
N PHE A 611 12.72 -8.15 22.73
CA PHE A 611 12.88 -9.55 22.34
C PHE A 611 14.14 -10.16 22.94
N ASP A 612 15.28 -9.47 22.91
CA ASP A 612 16.52 -9.93 23.54
C ASP A 612 16.35 -10.19 25.05
N LYS A 613 15.57 -9.36 25.74
CA LYS A 613 15.29 -9.53 27.17
C LYS A 613 14.52 -10.81 27.50
N TYR A 614 13.51 -11.16 26.70
CA TYR A 614 12.60 -12.27 27.02
C TYR A 614 12.88 -13.57 26.28
N LEU A 615 13.58 -13.51 25.14
CA LEU A 615 14.00 -14.67 24.36
C LEU A 615 15.48 -15.03 24.61
N GLY A 616 16.24 -14.12 25.20
CA GLY A 616 17.70 -14.23 25.31
C GLY A 616 18.38 -13.79 24.02
N ARG A 617 19.50 -13.08 24.17
CA ARG A 617 20.26 -12.55 23.02
C ARG A 617 20.77 -13.68 22.14
N SER A 618 20.48 -13.60 20.84
CA SER A 618 21.13 -14.46 19.85
C SER A 618 22.53 -13.93 19.60
N SER A 619 23.56 -14.72 19.91
CA SER A 619 24.94 -14.38 19.56
C SER A 619 25.23 -14.96 18.17
N LEU A 620 24.95 -14.20 17.11
CA LEU A 620 25.68 -14.39 15.87
C LEU A 620 27.16 -14.01 16.11
N PRO A 621 28.12 -14.77 15.56
CA PRO A 621 29.55 -14.52 15.76
C PRO A 621 30.01 -13.16 15.22
#